data_AF-A0A957FSE6-F1
#
_entry.id   AF-A0A957FSE6-F1
#
_cell.length_a   1.000
_cell.length_b   1.000
_cell.length_c   1.000
_cell.angle_alpha   90.00
_cell.angle_beta   90.00
_cell.angle_gamma   90.00
#
_symmetry.space_group_name_H-M   'P 1'
#
loop_
_entity.id
_entity.type
_entity.pdbx_description
1 polymer ?
#
loop_
_entity_poly.entity_id
_entity_poly.type
_entity_poly.pdbx_seq_one_letter_code
_entity_poly.pdbx_strand_id
1 'polypeptide(L)' 'MIGTIPITIHVDEQIAEAYNAADEAQRRKLDALLSLQLSHLITAEQSLEDVMSDLSQKAQARGLTPEILDSLLQDG' A
#
# COMPACT_ATOMS: atom_id res chain seq x y z
N MET A 1 -11.09 10.38 -2.31
CA MET A 1 -10.02 11.11 -3.03
C MET A 1 -8.73 10.37 -2.74
N ILE A 2 -8.08 9.75 -3.73
CA ILE A 2 -6.75 9.13 -3.51
C ILE A 2 -5.74 10.25 -3.69
N GLY A 3 -5.14 10.72 -2.59
CA GLY A 3 -4.11 11.75 -2.59
C GLY A 3 -2.71 11.13 -2.62
N THR A 4 -1.75 11.83 -3.22
CA THR A 4 -0.33 11.49 -3.12
C THR A 4 0.29 12.24 -1.95
N ILE A 5 1.14 11.56 -1.17
CA ILE A 5 1.89 12.15 -0.06
C ILE A 5 3.38 12.03 -0.40
N PRO A 6 4.17 13.12 -0.34
CA PRO A 6 5.59 13.06 -0.67
C PRO A 6 6.38 12.27 0.37
N ILE A 7 7.35 11.49 -0.11
CA ILE A 7 8.34 10.79 0.71
C ILE A 7 9.74 11.18 0.25
N THR A 8 10.74 11.10 1.15
CA THR A 8 12.14 11.28 0.79
C THR A 8 12.77 9.91 0.53
N ILE A 9 13.36 9.74 -0.65
CA ILE A 9 14.10 8.53 -1.03
C ILE A 9 15.53 8.90 -1.40
N HIS A 10 16.47 8.01 -1.09
CA HIS A 10 17.86 8.16 -1.53
C HIS A 10 18.01 7.47 -2.88
N VAL A 11 18.54 8.21 -3.85
CA VAL A 11 18.85 7.74 -5.21
C VAL A 11 20.25 8.20 -5.58
N ASP A 12 20.81 7.64 -6.65
CA ASP A 12 22.08 8.12 -7.19
C ASP A 12 21.99 9.60 -7.57
N GLU A 13 23.08 10.35 -7.31
CA GLU A 13 23.16 11.81 -7.53
C GLU A 13 22.71 12.21 -8.94
N GLN A 14 23.18 11.51 -9.97
CA GLN A 14 22.84 11.77 -11.36
C GLN A 14 21.33 11.61 -11.65
N ILE A 15 20.66 10.68 -10.94
CA ILE A 15 19.21 10.47 -11.08
C ILE A 15 18.44 11.60 -10.39
N ALA A 16 18.89 12.04 -9.22
CA ALA A 16 18.30 13.18 -8.54
C ALA A 16 18.39 14.46 -9.40
N GLU A 17 19.55 14.71 -10.00
CA GLU A 17 19.74 15.83 -10.94
C GLU A 17 18.83 15.73 -12.16
N ALA A 18 18.76 14.55 -12.79
CA ALA A 18 17.90 14.34 -13.96
C ALA A 18 16.41 14.51 -13.64
N TYR A 19 15.94 13.99 -12.48
CA TYR A 19 14.57 14.17 -12.02
C TYR A 19 14.26 15.65 -11.74
N ASN A 20 15.20 16.37 -11.10
CA ASN A 20 15.08 17.80 -10.84
C ASN A 20 15.17 18.67 -12.10
N ALA A 21 15.77 18.19 -13.18
CA ALA A 21 15.77 18.88 -14.47
C ALA A 21 14.52 18.59 -15.32
N ALA A 22 13.79 17.51 -15.03
CA ALA A 22 12.61 17.10 -15.80
C ALA A 22 11.43 18.06 -15.63
N ASP A 23 10.60 18.16 -16.68
CA ASP A 23 9.37 18.95 -16.64
C ASP A 23 8.29 18.32 -15.74
N GLU A 24 7.23 19.08 -15.44
CA GLU A 24 6.18 18.62 -14.53
C GLU A 24 5.45 17.38 -15.04
N ALA A 25 5.27 17.24 -16.35
CA ALA A 25 4.59 16.08 -16.94
C ALA A 25 5.43 14.81 -16.79
N GLN A 26 6.74 14.92 -17.03
CA GLN A 26 7.71 13.85 -16.84
C GLN A 26 7.83 13.46 -15.37
N ARG A 27 7.92 14.43 -14.45
CA ARG A 27 7.96 14.15 -13.00
C ARG A 27 6.73 13.40 -12.53
N ARG A 28 5.52 13.84 -12.91
CA ARG A 28 4.27 13.15 -12.56
C ARG A 28 4.24 11.70 -13.07
N LYS A 29 4.77 11.45 -14.27
CA LYS A 29 4.88 10.10 -14.82
C LYS A 29 5.86 9.25 -14.00
N LEU A 30 7.00 9.81 -13.61
CA LEU A 30 7.99 9.14 -12.77
C LEU A 30 7.43 8.81 -11.39
N ASP A 31 6.69 9.74 -10.77
CA ASP A 31 6.03 9.53 -9.48
C ASP A 31 5.04 8.37 -9.54
N ALA A 32 4.24 8.30 -10.61
CA ALA A 32 3.29 7.20 -10.81
C ALA A 32 3.99 5.85 -10.98
N LEU A 33 5.09 5.82 -11.73
CA LEU A 33 5.90 4.60 -11.91
C LEU A 33 6.53 4.16 -10.59
N LEU A 34 7.12 5.08 -9.83
CA LEU A 34 7.72 4.79 -8.55
C LEU A 34 6.68 4.28 -7.54
N SER A 35 5.53 4.95 -7.46
CA SER A 35 4.41 4.54 -6.61
C SER A 35 3.94 3.11 -6.94
N LEU A 36 3.80 2.79 -8.24
CA LEU A 36 3.44 1.44 -8.68
C LEU A 36 4.50 0.40 -8.28
N GLN A 37 5.79 0.67 -8.51
CA GLN A 37 6.87 -0.25 -8.14
C GLN A 37 6.95 -0.47 -6.63
N LEU A 38 6.86 0.60 -5.83
CA LEU A 38 6.82 0.52 -4.37
C LEU A 38 5.62 -0.31 -3.90
N SER A 39 4.44 -0.09 -4.49
CA SER A 39 3.26 -0.88 -4.15
C SER A 39 3.45 -2.36 -4.46
N HIS A 40 4.06 -2.69 -5.59
CA HIS A 40 4.30 -4.08 -5.97
C HIS A 40 5.27 -4.77 -5.02
N LEU A 41 6.39 -4.12 -4.68
CA LEU A 41 7.39 -4.68 -3.77
C LEU A 41 6.85 -4.86 -2.35
N ILE A 42 6.15 -3.85 -1.83
CA ILE A 42 5.61 -3.88 -0.46
C ILE A 42 4.42 -4.84 -0.35
N THR A 43 3.53 -4.86 -1.35
CA THR A 43 2.34 -5.74 -1.32
C THR A 43 2.71 -7.19 -1.62
N ALA A 44 3.73 -7.45 -2.45
CA ALA A 44 4.24 -8.80 -2.69
C ALA A 44 4.91 -9.41 -1.45
N GLU A 45 5.42 -8.58 -0.54
CA GLU A 45 5.97 -9.00 0.75
C GLU A 45 4.91 -9.23 1.82
N GLN A 46 3.65 -8.83 1.60
CA GLN A 46 2.58 -9.14 2.55
C GLN A 46 2.32 -10.64 2.53
N SER A 47 2.69 -11.30 3.61
CA SER A 47 2.37 -12.71 3.79
C SER A 47 0.84 -12.87 3.83
N LEU A 48 0.36 -14.09 3.52
CA LEU A 48 -1.04 -14.43 3.74
C LEU A 48 -1.46 -14.10 5.19
N GLU A 49 -0.55 -14.24 6.15
CA GLU A 49 -0.76 -13.94 7.56
C GLU A 49 -1.01 -12.44 7.79
N ASP A 50 -0.24 -11.56 7.14
CA ASP A 50 -0.47 -10.10 7.22
C ASP A 50 -1.82 -9.70 6.63
N VAL A 51 -2.19 -10.31 5.50
CA VAL A 51 -3.48 -10.09 4.85
C VAL A 51 -4.63 -10.59 5.72
N MET A 52 -4.49 -11.78 6.33
CA MET A 52 -5.49 -12.33 7.24
C MET A 52 -5.60 -11.50 8.53
N SER A 53 -4.49 -10.97 9.05
CA SER A 53 -4.47 -10.12 10.23
C SER A 53 -5.17 -8.78 9.99
N ASP A 54 -4.86 -8.11 8.87
CA ASP A 54 -5.53 -6.86 8.47
C ASP A 54 -7.03 -7.07 8.21
N LEU A 55 -7.40 -8.19 7.56
CA LEU A 55 -8.80 -8.54 7.33
C LEU A 55 -9.54 -8.82 8.65
N SER A 56 -8.91 -9.54 9.58
CA SER A 56 -9.46 -9.84 10.90
C SER A 56 -9.68 -8.56 11.71
N GLN A 57 -8.70 -7.65 11.73
CA GLN A 57 -8.84 -6.35 12.40
C GLN A 57 -9.97 -5.51 11.81
N LYS A 58 -10.08 -5.46 10.47
CA LYS A 58 -11.17 -4.74 9.79
C LYS A 58 -12.54 -5.36 10.08
N ALA A 59 -12.62 -6.69 10.18
CA ALA A 59 -13.86 -7.38 10.50
C ALA A 59 -14.30 -7.09 11.95
N GLN A 60 -13.37 -7.15 12.90
CA GLN A 60 -13.62 -6.78 14.31
C GLN A 60 -14.06 -5.33 14.45
N ALA A 61 -13.38 -4.40 13.77
CA ALA A 61 -13.74 -2.98 13.76
C ALA A 61 -15.16 -2.72 13.17
N ARG A 62 -15.65 -3.64 12.34
CA ARG A 62 -17.01 -3.61 11.77
C ARG A 62 -18.04 -4.38 12.59
N GLY A 63 -17.67 -4.84 13.78
CA GLY A 63 -18.56 -5.54 14.71
C GLY A 63 -18.61 -7.05 14.52
N LEU A 64 -17.74 -7.65 13.70
CA LEU A 64 -17.55 -9.10 13.69
C LEU A 64 -16.73 -9.50 14.92
N THR A 65 -17.40 -9.69 16.05
CA THR A 65 -16.76 -10.19 17.27
C THR A 65 -16.51 -11.69 17.18
N PRO A 66 -15.58 -12.26 17.96
CA PRO A 66 -15.33 -13.69 18.00
C PRO A 66 -16.59 -14.53 18.20
N GLU A 67 -17.53 -14.04 19.02
CA GLU A 67 -18.79 -14.72 19.31
C GLU A 67 -19.72 -14.76 18.09
N ILE A 68 -19.76 -13.67 17.29
CA ILE A 68 -20.56 -13.62 16.06
C ILE A 68 -19.92 -14.52 15.00
N LEU A 69 -18.59 -14.52 14.89
CA LEU A 69 -17.89 -15.43 13.98
C LEU A 69 -18.16 -16.89 14.32
N ASP A 70 -18.11 -17.27 15.60
CA ASP A 70 -18.41 -18.62 16.05
C ASP A 70 -19.85 -19.03 15.73
N SER A 71 -20.82 -18.12 15.90
CA SER A 71 -22.21 -18.40 15.52
C SER A 71 -22.37 -18.66 14.02
N LEU A 72 -21.71 -17.87 13.17
CA LEU A 72 -21.75 -18.04 11.71
C LEU A 72 -21.09 -19.34 11.24
N LEU A 73 -20.03 -19.80 11.91
CA LEU A 73 -19.32 -21.03 11.57
C LEU A 73 -20.07 -22.29 12.04
N GLN A 74 -20.92 -22.18 13.05
CA GLN A 74 -21.75 -23.28 13.55
C GLN A 74 -23.07 -23.45 12.77
N ASP A 75 -23.51 -22.40 12.06
CA ASP A 75 -24.72 -22.39 11.25
C ASP A 75 -24.54 -22.96 9.82
N GLY A 76 -23.32 -23.42 9.46
CA GLY A 76 -22.98 -24.02 8.16
C GLY A 76 -22.80 -25.54 8.21
#